data_AF-A0A950NNT5-F1
#
_entry.id   AF-A0A950NNT5-F1
#
_cell.length_a   1.000
_cell.length_b   1.000
_cell.length_c   1.000
_cell.angle_alpha   90.00
_cell.angle_beta   90.00
_cell.angle_gamma   90.00
#
_symmetry.space_group_name_H-M   'P 1'
#
loop_
_entity.id
_entity.type
_entity.pdbx_description
1 polymer ?
#
loop_
_entity_poly.entity_id
_entity_poly.type
_entity_poly.pdbx_seq_one_letter_code
_entity_poly.pdbx_strand_id
1 'polypeptide(L)' 'MLEAVCFGAYHFAPEFGRWNIPNMLGVAVFGLAAGIAATRWRRLGPGIVAHALLNTLHVIAVFTTR' A
#
# COMPACT_ATOMS: atom_id res chain seq x y z
N MET A 1 11.21 8.60 0.91
CA MET A 1 10.16 9.47 1.52
C MET A 1 9.24 10.10 0.48
N LEU A 2 9.76 10.83 -0.51
CA LEU A 2 8.94 11.34 -1.63
C LEU A 2 8.18 10.21 -2.33
N GLU A 3 8.84 9.08 -2.58
CA GLU A 3 8.23 7.89 -3.20
C GLU A 3 6.98 7.39 -2.47
N ALA A 4 6.92 7.50 -1.13
CA ALA A 4 5.79 7.03 -0.33
C ALA A 4 4.58 7.96 -0.48
N VAL A 5 4.85 9.27 -0.56
CA VAL A 5 3.81 10.28 -0.84
C VAL A 5 3.28 10.09 -2.26
N CYS A 6 4.16 9.94 -3.25
CA CYS A 6 3.78 9.67 -4.63
C CYS A 6 3.00 8.36 -4.76
N PHE A 7 3.42 7.31 -4.04
CA PHE A 7 2.73 6.02 -4.02
C PHE A 7 1.33 6.15 -3.43
N GLY A 8 1.16 6.87 -2.31
CA GLY A 8 -0.16 7.19 -1.77
C GLY A 8 -1.03 7.97 -2.75
N ALA A 9 -0.47 9.01 -3.38
CA ALA A 9 -1.16 9.84 -4.36
C ALA A 9 -1.63 9.03 -5.58
N TYR A 10 -0.82 8.09 -6.05
CA TYR A 10 -1.14 7.20 -7.18
C TYR A 10 -2.36 6.31 -6.91
N HIS A 11 -2.67 6.02 -5.65
CA HIS A 11 -3.84 5.21 -5.25
C HIS A 11 -5.09 6.04 -4.99
N PHE A 12 -5.12 7.30 -5.45
CA PHE A 12 -6.34 8.08 -5.47
C PHE A 12 -7.37 7.42 -6.39
N ALA A 13 -8.49 7.03 -5.80
CA ALA A 13 -9.60 6.36 -6.47
C ALA A 13 -10.92 7.00 -5.99
N PRO A 14 -11.54 7.89 -6.80
CA PRO A 14 -12.73 8.64 -6.39
C PRO A 14 -13.92 7.72 -6.02
N GLU A 15 -13.98 6.51 -6.57
CA GLU A 15 -14.94 5.47 -6.25
C GLU A 15 -14.95 5.05 -4.77
N PHE A 16 -13.87 5.28 -4.03
CA PHE A 16 -13.81 5.02 -2.58
C PHE A 16 -14.49 6.10 -1.73
N GLY A 17 -14.87 7.24 -2.31
CA GLY A 17 -15.56 8.33 -1.61
C GLY A 17 -14.82 8.75 -0.34
N ARG A 18 -15.51 8.71 0.82
CA ARG A 18 -14.92 9.07 2.12
C ARG A 18 -13.73 8.19 2.54
N TRP A 19 -13.60 6.99 1.98
CA TRP A 19 -12.52 6.06 2.29
C TRP A 19 -11.25 6.31 1.47
N ASN A 20 -11.31 7.21 0.48
CA ASN A 20 -10.18 7.49 -0.39
C ASN A 20 -8.97 8.07 0.38
N ILE A 21 -9.19 9.06 1.26
CA ILE A 21 -8.09 9.64 2.06
C ILE A 21 -7.47 8.59 3.01
N PRO A 22 -8.25 7.84 3.83
CA PRO A 22 -7.71 6.74 4.62
C PRO A 22 -6.92 5.72 3.78
N ASN A 23 -7.42 5.36 2.59
CA ASN A 23 -6.73 4.44 1.68
C ASN A 23 -5.37 5.00 1.23
N MET A 24 -5.34 6.23 0.72
CA MET A 24 -4.11 6.89 0.28
C MET A 24 -3.07 7.01 1.39
N LEU A 25 -3.50 7.35 2.62
CA LEU A 25 -2.60 7.42 3.77
C LEU A 25 -2.09 6.03 4.16
N GLY A 26 -2.95 5.01 4.17
CA GLY A 26 -2.59 3.64 4.48
C GLY A 26 -1.53 3.08 3.52
N VAL A 27 -1.74 3.25 2.20
CA VAL A 27 -0.78 2.80 1.21
C VAL A 27 0.51 3.64 1.21
N ALA A 28 0.46 4.94 1.52
CA ALA A 28 1.65 5.76 1.69
C ALA A 28 2.52 5.27 2.86
N VAL A 29 1.91 4.96 4.01
CA VAL A 29 2.60 4.40 5.18
C VAL A 29 3.22 3.03 4.83
N PHE A 30 2.49 2.18 4.10
CA PHE A 30 3.04 0.91 3.61
C PHE A 30 4.26 1.13 2.70
N GLY A 31 4.15 2.03 1.71
CA GLY A 31 5.24 2.36 0.79
C GLY A 31 6.48 2.89 1.51
N LEU A 32 6.29 3.71 2.55
CA LEU A 32 7.39 4.17 3.40
C LEU A 32 8.08 3.01 4.12
N ALA A 33 7.31 2.11 4.76
CA ALA A 33 7.85 0.97 5.47
C ALA A 33 8.61 0.02 4.52
N ALA A 34 8.04 -0.26 3.35
CA ALA A 34 8.67 -1.07 2.31
C ALA A 34 9.97 -0.43 1.78
N GLY A 35 9.98 0.89 1.54
CA GLY A 35 11.17 1.64 1.14
C GLY A 35 12.29 1.62 2.18
N ILE A 36 11.94 1.78 3.47
CA ILE A 36 12.89 1.67 4.58
C ILE A 36 13.47 0.25 4.64
N ALA A 37 12.62 -0.78 4.56
CA ALA A 37 13.07 -2.18 4.58
C ALA A 37 13.97 -2.51 3.38
N ALA A 38 13.59 -2.07 2.18
CA ALA A 38 14.37 -2.25 0.96
C ALA A 38 15.74 -1.56 1.05
N THR A 39 15.80 -0.35 1.61
CA THR A 39 17.06 0.39 1.81
C THR A 39 17.96 -0.31 2.82
N ARG A 40 17.40 -0.74 3.96
CA ARG A 40 18.16 -1.40 5.04
C ARG A 40 18.69 -2.78 4.65
N TRP A 41 17.86 -3.58 3.98
CA TRP A 41 18.21 -4.95 3.61
C TRP A 41 18.82 -5.05 2.22
N ARG A 42 18.82 -3.96 1.45
CA ARG A 42 19.27 -3.91 0.05
C ARG A 42 18.60 -4.98 -0.82
N ARG A 43 17.34 -5.30 -0.52
CA ARG A 43 16.56 -6.35 -1.18
C ARG A 43 15.12 -5.89 -1.37
N LEU A 44 14.63 -6.02 -2.60
CA LEU A 44 13.25 -5.69 -2.95
C LEU A 44 12.28 -6.85 -2.70
N GLY A 45 12.78 -8.09 -2.70
CA GLY A 45 11.97 -9.31 -2.56
C GLY A 45 10.95 -9.27 -1.40
N PRO A 46 11.35 -8.93 -0.15
CA PRO A 46 10.41 -8.83 0.96
C PRO A 46 9.29 -7.83 0.73
N GLY A 47 9.59 -6.67 0.12
CA GLY A 47 8.58 -5.66 -0.21
C GLY A 47 7.59 -6.13 -1.26
N ILE A 48 8.07 -6.81 -2.30
CA ILE A 48 7.22 -7.40 -3.36
C ILE A 48 6.25 -8.43 -2.76
N VAL A 49 6.77 -9.34 -1.93
CA VAL A 49 5.95 -10.38 -1.28
C VAL A 49 4.93 -9.75 -0.34
N ALA A 50 5.35 -8.79 0.50
CA ALA A 50 4.44 -8.09 1.41
C ALA A 50 3.31 -7.36 0.65
N HIS A 51 3.63 -6.73 -0.48
CA HIS A 51 2.64 -6.06 -1.32
C HIS A 51 1.63 -7.05 -1.91
N ALA A 52 2.09 -8.18 -2.47
CA ALA A 52 1.21 -9.21 -3.00
C ALA A 52 0.29 -9.82 -1.93
N LEU A 53 0.82 -10.07 -0.73
CA LEU A 53 0.04 -10.58 0.40
C LEU A 53 -1.03 -9.58 0.85
N LEU A 54 -0.69 -8.30 0.99
CA LEU A 54 -1.64 -7.25 1.34
C LEU A 54 -2.77 -7.13 0.31
N ASN A 55 -2.46 -7.17 -0.98
CA ASN A 55 -3.48 -7.15 -2.03
C ASN A 55 -4.39 -8.39 -1.95
N THR A 56 -3.81 -9.56 -1.69
CA THR A 56 -4.58 -10.81 -1.53
C THR A 56 -5.53 -10.71 -0.34
N LEU A 57 -5.05 -10.22 0.81
CA LEU A 57 -5.88 -10.01 2.00
C LEU A 57 -6.97 -8.96 1.75
N HIS A 58 -6.65 -7.88 1.04
CA HIS A 58 -7.62 -6.85 0.67
C HIS A 58 -8.73 -7.44 -0.21
N VAL A 59 -8.37 -8.21 -1.24
CA VAL A 59 -9.33 -8.89 -2.11
C VAL A 59 -10.23 -9.82 -1.29
N ILE A 60 -9.65 -10.66 -0.42
CA ILE A 60 -10.43 -11.55 0.45
C ILE A 60 -11.37 -10.74 1.34
N ALA A 61 -10.90 -9.68 2.00
CA ALA A 61 -11.71 -8.83 2.84
C ALA A 61 -12.88 -8.22 2.04
N VAL A 62 -12.63 -7.69 0.85
CA VAL A 62 -13.67 -7.14 -0.01
C VAL A 62 -14.70 -8.18 -0.43
N PHE A 63 -14.30 -9.41 -0.75
CA PHE A 63 -15.23 -10.47 -1.14
C PHE A 63 -15.97 -11.11 0.04
N THR A 64 -15.47 -10.98 1.27
CA THR A 64 -16.09 -11.55 2.48
C THR A 64 -16.94 -10.54 3.27
N THR A 65 -16.76 -9.24 3.00
CA THR A 65 -17.48 -8.14 3.67
C THR A 65 -18.49 -7.42 2.77
N ARG A 66 -18.59 -7.85 1.50
CA ARG A 66 -19.70 -7.53 0.59
C ARG A 66 -20.83 -8.51 0.77
#